data_AF-A0A9W6WHC0-F1
#
_entry.id   AF-A0A9W6WHC0-F1
#
_cell.length_a   1.000
_cell.length_b   1.000
_cell.length_c   1.000
_cell.angle_alpha   90.00
_cell.angle_beta   90.00
_cell.angle_gamma   90.00
#
_symmetry.space_group_name_H-M   'P 1'
#
loop_
_entity.id
_entity.type
_entity.pdbx_description
1 polymer ?
#
loop_
_entity_poly.entity_id
_entity_poly.type
_entity_poly.pdbx_seq_one_letter_code
_entity_poly.pdbx_strand_id
1 'polypeptide(L)'
;MRVFSHQSLSTIVFTFSILFSNLVLSHGDHHNEPSRHNMETPYDPISLPDLISVSKLDDLKNIFIFAGDSILENGRIILTPSPKSSQEDSKTDSQLQKSSMWLTNDILPKTLNDFSFEITLRSLGSYGKFTNAGIAIWLLDSKFNGNNNDLQNFNGPLIFKGLQILIDTNTASEYSSVKFYLNDGTKQIDLNQDAIGIYALNYQDSQVPLTLKFGYKMNEKWFKCHLSN
;
A
#
# COMPACT_ATOMS: atom_id res chain seq x y z
N MET A 1 -6.07 0.56 -0.89
CA MET A 1 -5.74 2.00 -0.95
C MET A 1 -7.05 2.76 -1.13
N ARG A 2 -7.32 3.76 -0.29
CA ARG A 2 -8.50 4.63 -0.29
C ARG A 2 -8.05 6.04 0.07
N VAL A 3 -7.83 6.95 -0.89
CA VAL A 3 -7.29 8.29 -0.57
C VAL A 3 -8.41 9.24 -0.14
N PHE A 4 -8.14 10.43 0.42
CA PHE A 4 -9.12 11.47 0.79
C PHE A 4 -8.49 12.87 0.61
N SER A 5 -9.27 13.93 0.38
CA SER A 5 -8.72 15.29 0.19
C SER A 5 -9.74 16.43 0.40
N HIS A 6 -9.33 17.51 1.08
CA HIS A 6 -10.09 18.76 1.17
C HIS A 6 -9.73 19.76 0.05
N GLN A 7 -10.73 20.47 -0.50
CA GLN A 7 -10.51 21.50 -1.52
C GLN A 7 -10.39 22.92 -0.96
N SER A 8 -9.46 23.67 -1.53
CA SER A 8 -9.49 25.13 -1.68
C SER A 8 -9.22 25.44 -3.16
N LEU A 9 -9.80 26.51 -3.72
CA LEU A 9 -9.88 26.67 -5.17
C LEU A 9 -8.52 26.93 -5.84
N SER A 10 -8.07 25.96 -6.63
CA SER A 10 -7.10 26.13 -7.73
C SER A 10 -7.29 24.97 -8.73
N THR A 11 -7.81 25.27 -9.93
CA THR A 11 -8.13 24.23 -10.93
C THR A 11 -6.88 23.62 -11.56
N ILE A 12 -6.76 22.29 -11.55
CA ILE A 12 -6.13 21.42 -12.58
C ILE A 12 -6.47 19.95 -12.23
N VAL A 13 -6.67 19.09 -13.24
CA VAL A 13 -7.41 17.80 -13.14
C VAL A 13 -6.50 16.54 -13.11
N PHE A 14 -6.89 15.50 -12.33
CA PHE A 14 -7.00 14.05 -12.67
C PHE A 14 -7.63 13.22 -11.48
N THR A 15 -8.40 12.12 -11.74
CA THR A 15 -9.58 11.58 -10.95
C THR A 15 -9.28 10.53 -9.82
N PHE A 16 -10.04 9.52 -9.31
CA PHE A 16 -11.14 8.44 -9.65
C PHE A 16 -12.33 8.86 -8.49
N SER A 17 -13.49 8.28 -7.94
CA SER A 17 -14.59 7.17 -8.05
C SER A 17 -14.55 5.73 -7.36
N ILE A 18 -14.76 5.51 -6.04
CA ILE A 18 -14.96 4.20 -5.30
C ILE A 18 -16.47 3.93 -5.08
N LEU A 19 -16.82 2.70 -4.71
CA LEU A 19 -18.18 2.23 -4.40
C LEU A 19 -18.57 2.16 -2.91
N PHE A 20 -19.89 2.14 -2.70
CA PHE A 20 -20.61 2.27 -1.43
C PHE A 20 -20.79 0.94 -0.67
N SER A 21 -21.20 1.03 0.60
CA SER A 21 -21.80 -0.06 1.37
C SER A 21 -23.20 0.32 1.86
N ASN A 22 -24.17 -0.60 1.73
CA ASN A 22 -25.51 -0.44 2.30
C ASN A 22 -25.53 -0.80 3.80
N LEU A 23 -26.39 -0.14 4.59
CA LEU A 23 -26.58 -0.44 6.01
C LEU A 23 -28.07 -0.51 6.33
N VAL A 24 -28.49 -1.57 7.03
CA VAL A 24 -29.90 -1.87 7.33
C VAL A 24 -30.39 -1.03 8.51
N LEU A 25 -31.58 -0.42 8.38
CA LEU A 25 -32.22 0.33 9.47
C LEU A 25 -32.65 -0.57 10.63
N SER A 26 -32.40 -0.11 11.85
CA SER A 26 -33.19 -0.41 13.04
C SER A 26 -33.43 0.89 13.81
N HIS A 27 -34.61 1.05 14.41
CA HIS A 27 -35.02 2.32 15.04
C HIS A 27 -34.67 2.35 16.53
N GLY A 28 -34.24 3.52 17.02
CA GLY A 28 -34.07 3.88 18.42
C GLY A 28 -33.98 5.39 18.51
N ASP A 29 -34.80 6.02 19.34
CA ASP A 29 -35.20 7.43 19.15
C ASP A 29 -34.67 8.40 20.23
N HIS A 30 -34.68 9.69 19.87
CA HIS A 30 -34.47 10.89 20.69
C HIS A 30 -33.08 11.20 21.31
N HIS A 31 -32.56 12.35 20.86
CA HIS A 31 -31.75 13.34 21.60
C HIS A 31 -30.42 12.90 22.25
N ASN A 32 -29.38 12.86 21.42
CA ASN A 32 -28.45 13.99 21.32
C ASN A 32 -27.74 13.97 19.96
N GLU A 33 -27.50 15.13 19.34
CA GLU A 33 -26.61 15.21 18.17
C GLU A 33 -25.17 15.46 18.63
N PRO A 34 -24.26 14.47 18.59
CA PRO A 34 -22.86 14.77 18.32
C PRO A 34 -22.80 15.29 16.88
N SER A 35 -22.27 16.51 16.72
CA SER A 35 -22.17 17.15 15.41
C SER A 35 -21.45 16.23 14.41
N ARG A 36 -22.10 15.98 13.27
CA ARG A 36 -21.57 15.11 12.22
C ARG A 36 -20.22 15.63 11.76
N HIS A 37 -19.13 14.98 12.20
CA HIS A 37 -17.87 15.05 11.50
C HIS A 37 -18.12 14.55 10.09
N ASN A 38 -17.97 15.44 9.09
CA ASN A 38 -18.19 15.09 7.70
C ASN A 38 -17.25 13.93 7.34
N MET A 39 -17.82 12.76 7.06
CA MET A 39 -17.07 11.68 6.43
C MET A 39 -16.75 12.13 5.02
N GLU A 40 -15.53 12.64 4.81
CA GLU A 40 -14.98 12.91 3.50
C GLU A 40 -15.16 11.69 2.61
N THR A 41 -15.67 11.89 1.39
CA THR A 41 -15.68 10.84 0.37
C THR A 41 -14.26 10.61 -0.15
N PRO A 42 -13.87 9.39 -0.56
CA PRO A 42 -12.48 9.11 -0.92
C PRO A 42 -12.01 9.77 -2.25
N TYR A 43 -10.73 9.57 -2.62
CA TYR A 43 -10.13 9.85 -3.95
C TYR A 43 -9.63 8.56 -4.68
N ASP A 44 -10.15 8.26 -5.88
CA ASP A 44 -11.21 7.22 -5.85
C ASP A 44 -11.41 6.27 -7.11
N PRO A 45 -11.10 6.54 -8.41
CA PRO A 45 -9.37 7.04 -9.08
C PRO A 45 -8.06 7.50 -8.45
N ILE A 46 -7.75 7.12 -7.22
CA ILE A 46 -6.42 6.54 -6.90
C ILE A 46 -6.55 5.33 -5.95
N SER A 47 -7.64 4.59 -6.13
CA SER A 47 -8.09 3.55 -5.21
C SER A 47 -8.48 2.28 -5.96
N LEU A 48 -8.46 1.15 -5.26
CA LEU A 48 -8.92 -0.13 -5.83
C LEU A 48 -10.47 -0.14 -5.83
N PRO A 49 -11.11 -0.57 -6.93
CA PRO A 49 -12.54 -0.88 -6.92
C PRO A 49 -12.81 -2.12 -6.05
N ASP A 50 -14.09 -2.50 -5.88
CA ASP A 50 -14.43 -3.78 -5.27
C ASP A 50 -13.89 -4.93 -6.14
N LEU A 51 -12.85 -5.61 -5.66
CA LEU A 51 -12.15 -6.69 -6.34
C LEU A 51 -13.01 -7.94 -6.52
N ILE A 52 -14.17 -8.05 -5.86
CA ILE A 52 -15.19 -9.09 -6.12
C ILE A 52 -15.88 -8.85 -7.47
N SER A 53 -15.99 -7.59 -7.91
CA SER A 53 -16.60 -7.20 -9.20
C SER A 53 -15.63 -7.25 -10.39
N VAL A 54 -14.33 -7.35 -10.14
CA VAL A 54 -13.27 -7.35 -11.17
C VAL A 54 -13.09 -8.77 -11.71
N SER A 55 -13.12 -8.95 -13.03
CA SER A 55 -13.05 -10.29 -13.64
C SER A 55 -11.60 -10.76 -13.86
N LYS A 56 -10.69 -9.84 -14.20
CA LYS A 56 -9.26 -10.14 -14.41
C LYS A 56 -8.37 -8.95 -14.10
N LEU A 57 -7.09 -9.20 -13.83
CA LEU A 57 -6.11 -8.15 -13.49
C LEU A 57 -5.93 -7.11 -14.61
N ASP A 58 -6.17 -7.48 -15.87
CA ASP A 58 -6.15 -6.55 -17.01
C ASP A 58 -7.16 -5.39 -16.86
N ASP A 59 -8.32 -5.63 -16.24
CA ASP A 59 -9.40 -4.65 -16.14
C ASP A 59 -8.98 -3.44 -15.30
N LEU A 60 -7.93 -3.60 -14.49
CA LEU A 60 -7.33 -2.58 -13.64
C LEU A 60 -6.17 -1.80 -14.32
N LYS A 61 -5.72 -2.19 -15.54
CA LYS A 61 -4.53 -1.60 -16.18
C LYS A 61 -4.66 -0.12 -16.56
N ASN A 62 -5.88 0.40 -16.64
CA ASN A 62 -6.17 1.83 -16.82
C ASN A 62 -5.89 2.66 -15.54
N ILE A 63 -5.59 1.99 -14.42
CA ILE A 63 -5.43 2.57 -13.09
C ILE A 63 -4.07 2.18 -12.51
N PHE A 64 -3.72 0.89 -12.62
CA PHE A 64 -2.58 0.27 -11.98
C PHE A 64 -1.63 -0.40 -12.97
N ILE A 65 -0.34 -0.05 -12.90
CA ILE A 65 0.75 -0.74 -13.57
C ILE A 65 1.16 -1.92 -12.69
N PHE A 66 0.95 -3.14 -13.18
CA PHE A 66 1.43 -4.37 -12.57
C PHE A 66 2.71 -4.84 -13.25
N ALA A 67 3.71 -5.21 -12.45
CA ALA A 67 4.94 -5.84 -12.90
C ALA A 67 5.21 -7.11 -12.08
N GLY A 68 5.74 -8.17 -12.72
CA GLY A 68 5.99 -9.45 -12.07
C GLY A 68 4.74 -10.30 -11.83
N ASP A 69 4.80 -11.24 -10.88
CA ASP A 69 3.91 -12.41 -10.76
C ASP A 69 2.51 -12.14 -10.16
N SER A 70 2.02 -10.90 -10.18
CA SER A 70 0.71 -10.55 -9.61
C SER A 70 -0.44 -11.29 -10.28
N ILE A 71 -1.36 -11.85 -9.49
CA ILE A 71 -2.62 -12.45 -9.98
C ILE A 71 -3.85 -11.87 -9.26
N LEU A 72 -5.01 -11.93 -9.92
CA LEU A 72 -6.32 -11.70 -9.30
C LEU A 72 -6.99 -13.06 -9.06
N GLU A 73 -7.43 -13.34 -7.84
CA GLU A 73 -8.06 -14.61 -7.47
C GLU A 73 -9.03 -14.38 -6.31
N ASN A 74 -10.25 -14.93 -6.39
CA ASN A 74 -11.20 -14.98 -5.26
C ASN A 74 -11.38 -13.61 -4.54
N GLY A 75 -11.66 -12.56 -5.30
CA GLY A 75 -11.94 -11.21 -4.79
C GLY A 75 -10.74 -10.43 -4.23
N ARG A 76 -9.50 -10.84 -4.55
CA ARG A 76 -8.27 -10.19 -4.05
C ARG A 76 -7.13 -10.26 -5.07
N ILE A 77 -6.23 -9.28 -5.00
CA ILE A 77 -4.93 -9.34 -5.69
C ILE A 77 -3.95 -10.09 -4.80
N ILE A 78 -3.19 -11.02 -5.38
CA ILE A 78 -2.12 -11.78 -4.73
C ILE A 78 -0.81 -11.36 -5.38
N LEU A 79 0.03 -10.64 -4.63
CA LEU A 79 1.31 -10.11 -5.12
C LEU A 79 2.40 -11.19 -5.27
N THR A 80 2.36 -12.21 -4.42
CA THR A 80 3.33 -13.32 -4.40
C THR A 80 2.54 -14.64 -4.34
N PRO A 81 2.05 -15.13 -5.50
CA PRO A 81 1.33 -16.41 -5.53
C PRO A 81 2.25 -17.57 -5.14
N SER A 82 1.67 -18.74 -4.88
CA SER A 82 2.46 -19.97 -4.77
C SER A 82 3.17 -20.26 -6.10
N PRO A 83 4.47 -20.61 -6.12
CA PRO A 83 5.16 -20.98 -7.34
C PRO A 83 4.43 -22.11 -8.06
N LYS A 84 4.19 -21.96 -9.36
CA LYS A 84 3.58 -23.02 -10.17
C LYS A 84 4.56 -24.18 -10.24
N SER A 85 4.12 -25.37 -9.83
CA SER A 85 4.93 -26.59 -9.87
C SER A 85 5.07 -27.14 -11.30
N SER A 86 5.76 -26.39 -12.17
CA SER A 86 6.28 -26.93 -13.42
C SER A 86 7.35 -27.97 -13.09
N GLN A 87 7.16 -29.20 -13.57
CA GLN A 87 8.18 -30.23 -13.48
C GLN A 87 9.43 -29.85 -14.28
N GLU A 88 10.56 -30.39 -13.83
CA GLU A 88 11.75 -30.64 -14.66
C GLU A 88 12.26 -29.43 -15.47
N ASP A 89 12.90 -28.48 -14.78
CA ASP A 89 14.31 -28.23 -15.14
C ASP A 89 15.23 -27.71 -14.01
N SER A 90 16.40 -28.35 -13.95
CA SER A 90 17.73 -27.86 -13.55
C SER A 90 17.91 -26.65 -12.59
N LYS A 91 18.10 -26.96 -11.31
CA LYS A 91 19.13 -26.41 -10.37
C LYS A 91 19.60 -24.94 -10.52
N THR A 92 18.71 -23.95 -10.66
CA THR A 92 19.02 -22.53 -10.42
C THR A 92 17.76 -21.81 -9.96
N ASP A 93 17.85 -21.06 -8.86
CA ASP A 93 16.79 -20.29 -8.20
C ASP A 93 15.38 -20.92 -8.16
N SER A 94 14.93 -21.29 -6.96
CA SER A 94 13.50 -21.33 -6.64
C SER A 94 12.89 -19.98 -7.05
N GLN A 95 12.06 -19.94 -8.10
CA GLN A 95 11.61 -18.69 -8.73
C GLN A 95 10.93 -17.77 -7.72
N LEU A 96 11.70 -16.81 -7.18
CA LEU A 96 11.27 -15.91 -6.12
C LEU A 96 10.15 -15.02 -6.64
N GLN A 97 8.91 -15.39 -6.33
CA GLN A 97 7.72 -14.70 -6.80
C GLN A 97 7.75 -13.27 -6.29
N LYS A 98 7.80 -12.31 -7.22
CA LYS A 98 7.94 -10.88 -6.95
C LYS A 98 6.98 -10.14 -7.85
N SER A 99 6.25 -9.18 -7.29
CA SER A 99 5.49 -8.24 -8.10
C SER A 99 5.41 -6.88 -7.44
N SER A 100 4.97 -5.89 -8.20
CA SER A 100 4.60 -4.57 -7.68
C SER A 100 3.39 -4.03 -8.43
N MET A 101 2.64 -3.17 -7.76
CA MET A 101 1.42 -2.53 -8.25
C MET A 101 1.54 -1.03 -7.99
N TRP A 102 1.67 -0.25 -9.05
CA TRP A 102 1.86 1.20 -9.01
C TRP A 102 0.65 1.90 -9.61
N LEU A 103 0.27 3.07 -9.09
CA LEU A 103 -0.70 3.94 -9.76
C LEU A 103 -0.09 4.45 -11.08
N THR A 104 -0.89 4.54 -12.14
CA THR A 104 -0.50 5.19 -13.40
C THR A 104 -0.26 6.69 -13.17
N ASN A 105 0.75 7.28 -13.81
CA ASN A 105 1.03 8.72 -13.65
C ASN A 105 -0.14 9.61 -14.07
N ASP A 106 -0.97 9.13 -15.00
CA ASP A 106 -2.11 9.87 -15.57
C ASP A 106 -3.25 10.09 -14.57
N ILE A 107 -3.30 9.36 -13.45
CA ILE A 107 -4.32 9.55 -12.40
C ILE A 107 -3.76 10.20 -11.12
N LEU A 108 -2.46 10.47 -11.03
CA LEU A 108 -1.86 10.97 -9.78
C LEU A 108 -2.29 12.42 -9.47
N PRO A 109 -2.71 12.71 -8.21
CA PRO A 109 -3.04 14.06 -7.78
C PRO A 109 -1.77 14.91 -7.73
N LYS A 110 -1.85 16.13 -8.29
CA LYS A 110 -0.65 16.96 -8.57
C LYS A 110 -0.11 17.69 -7.33
N THR A 111 -0.85 17.67 -6.23
CA THR A 111 -0.51 18.19 -4.91
C THR A 111 -1.15 17.30 -3.84
N LEU A 112 -0.37 16.91 -2.83
CA LEU A 112 -0.83 16.11 -1.68
C LEU A 112 -0.59 16.91 -0.38
N ASN A 113 -1.37 17.98 -0.19
CA ASN A 113 -1.25 18.86 0.98
C ASN A 113 -1.79 18.15 2.23
N ASP A 114 -3.04 17.70 2.17
CA ASP A 114 -3.68 16.90 3.20
C ASP A 114 -4.22 15.63 2.52
N PHE A 115 -3.95 14.46 3.10
CA PHE A 115 -4.47 13.17 2.62
C PHE A 115 -4.60 12.15 3.75
N SER A 116 -5.42 11.12 3.55
CA SER A 116 -5.27 9.86 4.29
C SER A 116 -5.33 8.69 3.30
N PHE A 117 -4.76 7.53 3.64
CA PHE A 117 -4.92 6.34 2.80
C PHE A 117 -4.99 5.02 3.57
N GLU A 118 -5.84 4.11 3.11
CA GLU A 118 -6.16 2.85 3.81
C GLU A 118 -5.79 1.62 2.97
N ILE A 119 -4.99 0.69 3.52
CA ILE A 119 -4.56 -0.55 2.87
C ILE A 119 -4.85 -1.73 3.79
N THR A 120 -5.73 -2.61 3.34
CA THR A 120 -6.01 -3.91 3.96
C THR A 120 -5.16 -4.99 3.28
N LEU A 121 -4.43 -5.80 4.04
CA LEU A 121 -3.54 -6.85 3.53
C LEU A 121 -3.42 -8.03 4.51
N ARG A 122 -2.90 -9.17 4.05
CA ARG A 122 -2.50 -10.31 4.89
C ARG A 122 -1.32 -11.08 4.30
N SER A 123 -0.57 -11.76 5.15
CA SER A 123 0.38 -12.80 4.76
C SER A 123 -0.12 -14.17 5.24
N LEU A 124 0.08 -15.21 4.44
CA LEU A 124 -0.43 -16.57 4.66
C LEU A 124 0.66 -17.62 4.41
N GLY A 125 0.61 -18.74 5.13
CA GLY A 125 1.34 -19.97 4.86
C GLY A 125 2.83 -19.96 5.25
N SER A 126 3.50 -18.80 5.20
CA SER A 126 4.90 -18.67 5.64
C SER A 126 5.00 -17.82 6.91
N TYR A 127 5.69 -18.37 7.91
CA TYR A 127 5.98 -17.74 9.20
C TYR A 127 7.45 -17.94 9.56
N GLY A 128 8.11 -16.91 10.11
CA GLY A 128 9.50 -16.99 10.57
C GLY A 128 10.27 -15.66 10.47
N LYS A 129 11.41 -15.61 11.17
CA LYS A 129 12.43 -14.56 11.06
C LYS A 129 13.27 -14.76 9.79
N PHE A 130 13.85 -13.69 9.25
CA PHE A 130 14.80 -13.71 8.12
C PHE A 130 14.28 -14.44 6.88
N THR A 131 13.00 -14.23 6.54
CA THR A 131 12.40 -14.80 5.32
C THR A 131 12.94 -14.16 4.04
N ASN A 132 13.60 -13.01 4.14
CA ASN A 132 13.95 -12.10 3.03
C ASN A 132 12.74 -11.63 2.20
N ALA A 133 11.53 -11.93 2.69
CA ALA A 133 10.25 -11.46 2.15
C ALA A 133 9.74 -10.28 2.98
N GLY A 134 8.82 -9.52 2.39
CA GLY A 134 8.21 -8.33 2.98
C GLY A 134 7.39 -7.59 1.93
N ILE A 135 6.62 -6.60 2.37
CA ILE A 135 5.85 -5.72 1.48
C ILE A 135 6.24 -4.26 1.74
N ALA A 136 6.61 -3.56 0.67
CA ALA A 136 6.91 -2.13 0.70
C ALA A 136 5.75 -1.33 0.10
N ILE A 137 5.36 -0.27 0.80
CA ILE A 137 4.32 0.69 0.43
C ILE A 137 5.03 2.02 0.21
N TRP A 138 4.72 2.68 -0.91
CA TRP A 138 5.54 3.76 -1.45
C TRP A 138 4.72 5.05 -1.63
N LEU A 139 5.27 6.18 -1.16
CA LEU A 139 4.80 7.52 -1.49
C LEU A 139 6.00 8.31 -2.03
N LEU A 140 6.08 8.44 -3.36
CA LEU A 140 7.25 8.99 -4.04
C LEU A 140 6.92 10.33 -4.73
N ASP A 141 7.91 11.22 -4.81
CA ASP A 141 7.86 12.40 -5.67
C ASP A 141 7.91 11.95 -7.15
N SER A 142 6.79 12.05 -7.85
CA SER A 142 6.67 11.64 -9.26
C SER A 142 7.51 12.48 -10.25
N LYS A 143 8.17 13.55 -9.77
CA LYS A 143 9.15 14.34 -10.54
C LYS A 143 10.59 13.89 -10.29
N PHE A 144 10.82 12.92 -9.42
CA PHE A 144 12.14 12.36 -9.17
C PHE A 144 12.53 11.39 -10.29
N ASN A 145 13.47 11.81 -11.14
CA ASN A 145 14.06 10.99 -12.19
C ASN A 145 15.08 9.98 -11.61
N GLY A 146 14.60 9.07 -10.77
CA GLY A 146 15.38 7.95 -10.24
C GLY A 146 15.61 6.84 -11.27
N ASN A 147 16.34 5.80 -10.87
CA ASN A 147 16.43 4.58 -11.68
C ASN A 147 15.15 3.74 -11.52
N ASN A 148 14.18 3.96 -12.41
CA ASN A 148 12.90 3.24 -12.41
C ASN A 148 13.04 1.71 -12.65
N ASN A 149 14.23 1.22 -13.01
CA ASN A 149 14.53 -0.20 -13.14
C ASN A 149 15.21 -0.80 -11.89
N ASP A 150 15.40 -0.02 -10.82
CA ASP A 150 15.90 -0.54 -9.55
C ASP A 150 14.77 -1.23 -8.76
N LEU A 151 14.92 -2.54 -8.56
CA LEU A 151 13.96 -3.42 -7.91
C LEU A 151 14.54 -4.10 -6.66
N GLN A 152 15.72 -3.66 -6.20
CA GLN A 152 16.48 -4.31 -5.12
C GLN A 152 15.83 -4.14 -3.74
N ASN A 153 15.00 -3.12 -3.55
CA ASN A 153 14.32 -2.81 -2.30
C ASN A 153 12.87 -3.34 -2.34
N PHE A 154 12.68 -4.64 -2.08
CA PHE A 154 11.36 -5.31 -2.12
C PHE A 154 10.56 -5.03 -3.40
N ASN A 155 11.21 -5.20 -4.57
CA ASN A 155 10.65 -4.90 -5.90
C ASN A 155 10.31 -3.41 -6.15
N GLY A 156 11.05 -2.52 -5.47
CA GLY A 156 11.16 -1.10 -5.72
C GLY A 156 12.60 -0.59 -5.49
N PRO A 157 12.83 0.74 -5.53
CA PRO A 157 14.16 1.33 -5.58
C PRO A 157 14.86 1.51 -4.21
N LEU A 158 16.19 1.40 -4.20
CA LEU A 158 17.04 1.76 -3.05
C LEU A 158 17.38 3.26 -3.00
N ILE A 159 17.38 3.94 -4.14
CA ILE A 159 17.52 5.41 -4.25
C ILE A 159 16.16 5.99 -4.65
N PHE A 160 15.51 6.69 -3.72
CA PHE A 160 14.16 7.22 -3.93
C PHE A 160 13.99 8.56 -3.24
N LYS A 161 12.98 9.34 -3.66
CA LYS A 161 12.60 10.59 -3.01
C LYS A 161 11.16 10.49 -2.50
N GLY A 162 10.99 10.49 -1.18
CA GLY A 162 9.70 10.32 -0.52
C GLY A 162 9.77 9.38 0.69
N LEU A 163 8.70 8.62 0.91
CA LEU A 163 8.52 7.69 2.03
C LEU A 163 8.38 6.24 1.53
N GLN A 164 9.14 5.34 2.16
CA GLN A 164 8.90 3.90 2.16
C GLN A 164 8.33 3.48 3.52
N ILE A 165 7.25 2.71 3.51
CA ILE A 165 6.76 1.95 4.67
C ILE A 165 6.97 0.46 4.35
N LEU A 166 7.78 -0.23 5.15
CA LEU A 166 8.16 -1.63 4.92
C LEU A 166 7.61 -2.50 6.04
N ILE A 167 6.94 -3.61 5.69
CA ILE A 167 6.51 -4.65 6.62
C ILE A 167 7.30 -5.92 6.31
N ASP A 168 8.11 -6.40 7.25
CA ASP A 168 8.98 -7.58 7.08
C ASP A 168 9.30 -8.32 8.38
N THR A 169 10.13 -9.37 8.29
CA THR A 169 10.72 -10.09 9.45
C THR A 169 12.25 -10.16 9.44
N ASN A 170 12.92 -9.19 8.81
CA ASN A 170 14.32 -9.30 8.39
C ASN A 170 15.30 -8.44 9.21
N THR A 171 14.83 -7.69 10.21
CA THR A 171 15.69 -7.00 11.19
C THR A 171 16.22 -7.95 12.27
N ALA A 172 17.30 -7.56 12.96
CA ALA A 172 17.82 -8.27 14.13
C ALA A 172 16.88 -8.24 15.36
N SER A 173 15.83 -7.41 15.34
CA SER A 173 14.73 -7.44 16.32
C SER A 173 13.94 -8.74 16.24
N GLU A 174 13.51 -9.31 17.36
CA GLU A 174 12.89 -10.65 17.40
C GLU A 174 11.48 -10.76 16.76
N TYR A 175 10.92 -9.65 16.27
CA TYR A 175 9.50 -9.54 15.93
C TYR A 175 9.29 -9.14 14.47
N SER A 176 8.17 -9.59 13.91
CA SER A 176 7.59 -8.98 12.71
C SER A 176 7.39 -7.48 12.96
N SER A 177 7.70 -6.63 11.98
CA SER A 177 7.73 -5.18 12.20
C SER A 177 7.23 -4.37 11.00
N VAL A 178 6.73 -3.17 11.30
CA VAL A 178 6.57 -2.08 10.33
C VAL A 178 7.66 -1.03 10.56
N LYS A 179 8.32 -0.63 9.47
CA LYS A 179 9.47 0.28 9.44
C LYS A 179 9.18 1.44 8.50
N PHE A 180 9.73 2.61 8.80
CA PHE A 180 9.55 3.83 8.03
C PHE A 180 10.92 4.37 7.60
N TYR A 181 11.07 4.70 6.31
CA TYR A 181 12.30 5.28 5.76
C TYR A 181 11.96 6.52 4.92
N LEU A 182 12.59 7.65 5.22
CA LEU A 182 12.57 8.83 4.36
C LEU A 182 13.89 8.93 3.59
N ASN A 183 13.80 9.28 2.31
CA ASN A 183 14.94 9.56 1.45
C ASN A 183 14.59 10.77 0.57
N ASP A 184 15.58 11.61 0.26
CA ASP A 184 15.44 12.81 -0.58
C ASP A 184 15.89 12.57 -2.03
N GLY A 185 16.42 11.38 -2.32
CA GLY A 185 16.95 10.96 -3.62
C GLY A 185 18.46 11.13 -3.75
N THR A 186 19.17 11.61 -2.71
CA THR A 186 20.62 11.85 -2.77
C THR A 186 21.47 10.61 -2.50
N LYS A 187 20.94 9.62 -1.77
CA LYS A 187 21.68 8.41 -1.38
C LYS A 187 20.90 7.12 -1.55
N GLN A 188 21.63 6.01 -1.55
CA GLN A 188 21.10 4.67 -1.33
C GLN A 188 20.67 4.53 0.14
N ILE A 189 19.50 3.95 0.40
CA ILE A 189 19.03 3.64 1.74
C ILE A 189 19.75 2.39 2.29
N ASP A 190 20.16 2.40 3.56
CA ASP A 190 20.46 1.17 4.30
C ASP A 190 19.25 0.77 5.15
N LEU A 191 18.59 -0.31 4.75
CA LEU A 191 17.41 -0.86 5.40
C LEU A 191 17.65 -1.29 6.86
N ASN A 192 18.90 -1.46 7.28
CA ASN A 192 19.28 -1.83 8.65
C ASN A 192 19.51 -0.61 9.57
N GLN A 193 19.76 0.57 9.00
CA GLN A 193 20.25 1.75 9.74
C GLN A 193 19.40 3.00 9.55
N ASP A 194 18.84 3.24 8.35
CA ASP A 194 18.13 4.49 8.00
C ASP A 194 16.64 4.51 8.40
N ALA A 195 16.20 3.56 9.22
CA ALA A 195 14.80 3.50 9.66
C ALA A 195 14.49 4.62 10.67
N ILE A 196 13.67 5.59 10.27
CA ILE A 196 13.25 6.72 11.13
C ILE A 196 12.21 6.30 12.20
N GLY A 197 11.70 5.09 12.11
CA GLY A 197 10.79 4.49 13.10
C GLY A 197 10.57 3.01 12.81
N ILE A 198 10.51 2.20 13.88
CA ILE A 198 10.28 0.76 13.83
C ILE A 198 9.27 0.40 14.93
N TYR A 199 8.22 -0.34 14.57
CA TYR A 199 7.18 -0.79 15.50
C TYR A 199 6.89 -2.28 15.28
N ALA A 200 6.64 -3.02 16.36
CA ALA A 200 6.25 -4.42 16.27
C ALA A 200 4.85 -4.55 15.64
N LEU A 201 4.70 -5.47 14.68
CA LEU A 201 3.45 -5.74 13.95
C LEU A 201 3.37 -7.21 13.57
N ASN A 202 2.50 -7.98 14.22
CA ASN A 202 2.25 -9.37 13.86
C ASN A 202 1.36 -9.43 12.61
N TYR A 203 1.91 -9.90 11.49
CA TYR A 203 1.22 -9.99 10.19
C TYR A 203 1.35 -11.37 9.48
N GLN A 204 2.31 -12.20 9.89
CA GLN A 204 2.57 -13.50 9.28
C GLN A 204 1.50 -14.53 9.64
N ASP A 205 1.19 -15.41 8.68
CA ASP A 205 0.19 -16.48 8.74
C ASP A 205 -1.18 -16.09 9.35
N SER A 206 -1.62 -14.85 9.11
CA SER A 206 -2.89 -14.36 9.62
C SER A 206 -4.01 -14.52 8.60
N GLN A 207 -5.00 -15.36 8.92
CA GLN A 207 -6.23 -15.44 8.14
C GLN A 207 -7.01 -14.13 8.16
N VAL A 208 -6.94 -13.38 9.27
CA VAL A 208 -7.54 -12.05 9.44
C VAL A 208 -6.66 -11.00 8.76
N PRO A 209 -7.19 -10.19 7.83
CA PRO A 209 -6.43 -9.09 7.24
C PRO A 209 -6.18 -7.94 8.23
N LEU A 210 -4.94 -7.47 8.30
CA LEU A 210 -4.64 -6.21 8.97
C LEU A 210 -4.98 -5.03 8.05
N THR A 211 -5.38 -3.91 8.65
CA THR A 211 -5.61 -2.65 7.94
C THR A 211 -4.67 -1.57 8.47
N LEU A 212 -3.91 -1.00 7.54
CA LEU A 212 -3.06 0.17 7.71
C LEU A 212 -3.87 1.40 7.33
N LYS A 213 -4.01 2.37 8.23
CA LYS A 213 -4.59 3.68 7.90
C LYS A 213 -3.59 4.78 8.16
N PHE A 214 -3.13 5.43 7.10
CA PHE A 214 -2.22 6.56 7.16
C PHE A 214 -2.98 7.87 7.02
N GLY A 215 -2.46 8.94 7.62
CA GLY A 215 -2.91 10.30 7.43
C GLY A 215 -1.73 11.27 7.39
N TYR A 216 -1.87 12.33 6.61
CA TYR A 216 -0.94 13.44 6.50
C TYR A 216 -1.72 14.74 6.45
N LYS A 217 -1.20 15.76 7.14
CA LYS A 217 -1.63 17.15 6.93
C LYS A 217 -0.44 18.08 6.89
N MET A 218 -0.30 18.82 5.80
CA MET A 218 0.79 19.77 5.58
C MET A 218 0.71 20.96 6.54
N ASN A 219 -0.49 21.50 6.74
CA ASN A 219 -0.71 22.69 7.59
C ASN A 219 -0.50 22.37 9.07
N GLU A 220 -0.98 21.20 9.52
CA GLU A 220 -0.84 20.70 10.90
C GLU A 220 0.49 19.97 11.14
N LYS A 221 1.32 19.79 10.09
CA LYS A 221 2.66 19.21 10.08
C LYS A 221 2.80 17.81 10.71
N TRP A 222 1.77 16.98 10.60
CA TRP A 222 1.83 15.59 11.08
C TRP A 222 1.68 14.57 9.94
N PHE A 223 2.39 13.46 10.10
CA PHE A 223 2.12 12.19 9.44
C PHE A 223 1.81 11.16 10.53
N LYS A 224 0.78 10.34 10.34
CA LYS A 224 0.32 9.36 11.33
C LYS A 224 0.01 8.03 10.63
N CYS A 225 0.51 6.94 11.20
CA CYS A 225 0.03 5.59 10.91
C CYS A 225 -0.92 5.15 12.04
N HIS A 226 -1.97 4.43 11.69
CA HIS A 226 -2.81 3.66 12.59
C HIS A 226 -2.86 2.22 12.10
N LEU A 227 -2.79 1.29 13.05
CA LEU A 227 -2.74 -0.15 12.86
C LEU A 227 -3.97 -0.76 13.52
N SER A 228 -4.74 -1.53 12.76
CA SER A 228 -5.92 -2.26 13.24
C SER A 228 -5.94 -3.66 12.63
N ASN A 229 -6.09 -4.67 13.48
CA ASN A 229 -6.38 -6.06 13.12
C ASN A 229 -7.85 -6.39 13.43
#